data_AF-D8UUV3-F1
#
_entry.id   AF-D8UUV3-F1
#
_cell.length_a   1.000
_cell.length_b   1.000
_cell.length_c   1.000
_cell.angle_alpha   90.00
_cell.angle_beta   90.00
_cell.angle_gamma   90.00
#
_symmetry.space_group_name_H-M   'P 1'
#
loop_
_entity.id
_entity.type
_entity.pdbx_description
1 polymer ?
#
loop_
_entity_poly.entity_id
_entity_poly.type
_entity_poly.pdbx_seq_one_letter_code
_entity_poly.pdbx_strand_id
1 'polypeptide(L)' 'ILGITAAAHRLWSHRSYKAKFPLQVILMVLNCMSFQNSALNWCRDHRVHHKCS' A
#
# COMPACT_ATOMS: atom_id res chain seq x y z
N ILE A 1 2.08 -6.42 7.46
CA ILE A 1 3.10 -6.21 8.52
C ILE A 1 4.19 -5.20 8.16
N LEU A 2 4.82 -5.14 6.98
CA LEU A 2 5.50 -3.89 6.54
C LEU A 2 5.08 -3.46 5.13
N GLY A 3 5.01 -4.38 4.17
CA GLY A 3 4.53 -4.08 2.81
C GLY A 3 3.08 -3.58 2.76
N ILE A 4 2.17 -4.15 3.55
CA ILE A 4 0.78 -3.67 3.61
C ILE A 4 0.65 -2.36 4.38
N THR A 5 1.26 -2.25 5.55
CA THR A 5 1.08 -1.11 6.46
C THR A 5 1.86 0.13 6.02
N ALA A 6 3.12 -0.03 5.64
CA ALA A 6 3.94 1.06 5.16
C ALA A 6 3.64 1.37 3.69
N ALA A 7 3.54 0.35 2.82
CA ALA A 7 3.31 0.58 1.39
C ALA A 7 1.83 0.79 1.05
N ALA A 8 1.00 -0.26 1.06
CA ALA A 8 -0.37 -0.16 0.55
C ALA A 8 -1.24 0.82 1.34
N HIS A 9 -1.14 0.81 2.67
CA HIS A 9 -1.94 1.66 3.54
C HIS A 9 -1.41 3.11 3.57
N ARG A 10 -0.20 3.34 4.11
CA ARG A 10 0.30 4.71 4.35
C ARG A 10 0.83 5.39 3.09
N LEU A 11 1.65 4.70 2.29
CA LEU A 11 2.30 5.31 1.12
C LEU A 11 1.37 5.43 -0.08
N TRP A 12 0.63 4.38 -0.45
CA TRP A 12 -0.16 4.37 -1.70
C TRP A 12 -1.63 4.75 -1.50
N SER A 13 -2.29 4.28 -0.45
CA SER A 13 -3.69 4.63 -0.19
C SER A 13 -3.83 6.05 0.34
N HIS A 14 -3.10 6.37 1.42
CA HIS A 14 -3.22 7.65 2.14
C HIS A 14 -2.18 8.71 1.77
N ARG A 15 -1.13 8.35 1.00
CA ARG A 15 -0.06 9.28 0.59
C ARG A 15 0.56 10.05 1.77
N SER A 16 0.64 9.43 2.96
CA SER A 16 1.08 10.08 4.21
C SER A 16 2.55 10.52 4.20
N TYR A 17 3.37 9.95 3.30
CA TYR A 17 4.76 10.34 3.11
C TYR A 17 5.21 10.06 1.66
N LYS A 18 6.35 10.62 1.25
CA LYS A 18 6.99 10.35 -0.04
C LYS A 18 8.23 9.48 0.15
N ALA A 19 8.19 8.24 -0.33
CA ALA A 19 9.34 7.36 -0.38
C ALA A 19 10.17 7.60 -1.66
N LYS A 20 11.50 7.60 -1.55
CA LYS A 20 12.42 7.55 -2.72
C LYS A 20 12.32 6.18 -3.40
N PHE A 21 12.69 6.14 -4.69
CA PHE A 21 12.61 4.94 -5.53
C PHE A 21 13.12 3.63 -4.89
N PRO A 22 14.31 3.55 -4.26
CA PRO A 22 14.79 2.29 -3.69
C PRO A 22 13.87 1.75 -2.59
N LEU A 23 13.36 2.63 -1.73
CA LEU A 23 12.42 2.24 -0.68
C LEU A 23 11.07 1.80 -1.27
N GLN A 24 10.61 2.42 -2.37
CA GLN A 24 9.39 2.00 -3.05
C GLN A 24 9.50 0.57 -3.60
N VAL A 25 10.64 0.21 -4.18
CA VAL A 25 10.89 -1.15 -4.70
C VAL A 25 10.86 -2.18 -3.57
N ILE A 26 11.59 -1.92 -2.47
CA ILE A 26 11.61 -2.82 -1.30
C ILE A 26 10.20 -3.02 -0.76
N LEU A 27 9.46 -1.92 -0.59
CA LEU A 27 8.08 -1.96 -0.11
C LEU A 27 7.13 -2.68 -1.07
N MET A 28 7.39 -2.63 -2.38
CA MET A 28 6.62 -3.37 -3.39
C MET A 28 6.86 -4.87 -3.33
N VAL A 29 8.12 -5.31 -3.18
CA VAL A 29 8.43 -6.73 -2.98
C VAL A 29 7.77 -7.26 -1.70
N LEU A 30 7.88 -6.51 -0.59
CA LEU A 30 7.23 -6.87 0.67
C LEU A 30 5.70 -6.89 0.57
N ASN A 31 5.12 -6.05 -0.29
CA ASN A 31 3.68 -6.07 -0.56
C ASN A 31 3.28 -7.33 -1.33
N CYS A 32 4.03 -7.71 -2.37
CA CYS A 32 3.78 -8.94 -3.14
C CYS A 32 3.86 -10.20 -2.26
N MET A 33 4.85 -10.27 -1.35
CA MET A 33 4.98 -11.38 -0.40
C MET A 33 3.84 -11.46 0.63
N SER A 34 2.98 -10.44 0.72
CA SER A 34 1.85 -10.43 1.66
C SER A 34 0.61 -11.13 1.09
N PHE A 35 0.56 -11.44 -0.20
CA PHE A 35 -0.55 -12.14 -0.87
C PHE A 35 -1.95 -11.55 -0.62
N GLN A 36 -2.06 -10.22 -0.43
CA GLN A 36 -3.33 -9.53 -0.16
C GLN A 36 -3.86 -8.77 -1.38
N ASN A 37 -4.00 -9.47 -2.52
CA ASN A 37 -4.28 -8.86 -3.83
C ASN A 37 -3.20 -7.87 -4.30
N SER A 38 -3.36 -7.35 -5.52
CA SER A 38 -2.48 -6.32 -6.06
C SER A 38 -2.58 -5.03 -5.23
N ALA A 39 -1.46 -4.32 -5.11
CA ALA A 39 -1.41 -3.03 -4.42
C ALA A 39 -2.48 -2.05 -4.94
N LEU A 40 -2.79 -2.08 -6.24
CA LEU A 40 -3.82 -1.24 -6.85
C LEU A 40 -5.22 -1.58 -6.35
N ASN A 41 -5.59 -2.86 -6.38
CA ASN A 41 -6.90 -3.31 -5.90
C ASN A 41 -7.06 -3.03 -4.41
N TRP A 42 -6.04 -3.35 -3.62
CA TRP A 42 -6.02 -3.07 -2.19
C TRP A 42 -6.22 -1.58 -1.91
N CYS A 43 -5.50 -0.70 -2.62
CA CYS A 43 -5.64 0.75 -2.43
C CYS A 43 -7.02 1.27 -2.85
N ARG A 44 -7.59 0.72 -3.92
CA ARG A 44 -8.94 1.09 -4.37
C ARG A 44 -9.97 0.71 -3.31
N ASP A 45 -9.96 -0.54 -2.89
CA ASP A 45 -10.94 -1.09 -1.95
C ASP A 45 -10.80 -0.40 -0.58
N HIS A 46 -9.57 -0.11 -0.13
CA HIS A 46 -9.29 0.64 1.09
C HIS A 46 -9.81 2.08 1.04
N ARG A 47 -9.67 2.77 -0.09
CA ARG A 47 -10.23 4.13 -0.26
C ARG A 47 -11.75 4.12 -0.31
N VAL A 48 -12.35 3.12 -0.95
CA VAL A 48 -13.82 2.94 -0.95
C VAL A 48 -14.32 2.65 0.46
N HIS A 49 -13.63 1.77 1.20
CA HIS A 49 -13.93 1.47 2.59
C HIS A 49 -13.96 2.75 3.44
N HIS A 50 -12.98 3.65 3.31
CA HIS A 50 -13.00 4.93 4.03
C HIS A 50 -14.09 5.90 3.55
N LYS A 51 -14.49 5.87 2.27
CA LYS A 51 -15.53 6.75 1.72
C LYS A 51 -16.94 6.32 2.13
N CYS A 52 -17.15 5.02 2.34
CA CYS A 52 -18.46 4.41 2.57
C CYS A 52 -18.63 3.87 4.00
N SER A 53 -17.75 4.28 4.91
CA SER A 53 -17.79 3.91 6.33
C SER A 53 -18.18 5.07 7.21
#